data_AF-A0A7J8D0G3-F1
#
_entry.id   AF-A0A7J8D0G3-F1
#
_cell.length_a   1.000
_cell.length_b   1.000
_cell.length_c   1.000
_cell.angle_alpha   90.00
_cell.angle_beta   90.00
_cell.angle_gamma   90.00
#
_symmetry.space_group_name_H-M   'P 1'
#
loop_
_entity.id
_entity.type
_entity.pdbx_description
1 polymer ?
#
loop_
_entity_poly.entity_id
_entity_poly.type
_entity_poly.pdbx_seq_one_letter_code
_entity_poly.pdbx_strand_id
1 'polypeptide(L)'
;MALKIMKVNYEQIVKAHQDNPHEGEDQVSDQVKFNLFQGIMDSLFQSFNASISMASFQELSACVFSWIEEHCKPQTLQEIVIGVLHQLKNQLY
;
A
#
# COMPACT_ATOMS: atom_id res chain seq x y z
N MET A 1 -4.65 35.87 29.03
CA MET A 1 -5.11 36.31 27.69
C MET A 1 -4.73 35.29 26.60
N ALA A 2 -3.45 34.93 26.47
CA ALA A 2 -2.95 34.02 25.41
C ALA A 2 -3.64 32.65 25.35
N LEU A 3 -3.84 31.98 26.50
CA LEU A 3 -4.55 30.69 26.55
C LEU A 3 -6.00 30.77 26.05
N LYS A 4 -6.66 31.90 26.27
CA LYS A 4 -8.04 32.13 25.81
C LYS A 4 -8.09 32.32 24.29
N ILE A 5 -7.09 32.99 23.73
CA ILE A 5 -6.92 33.15 22.28
C ILE A 5 -6.62 31.79 21.64
N MET A 6 -5.72 31.00 22.23
CA MET A 6 -5.34 29.67 21.72
C MET A 6 -6.52 28.70 21.72
N LYS A 7 -7.34 28.74 22.77
CA LYS A 7 -8.60 27.99 22.86
C LYS A 7 -9.58 28.39 21.76
N VAL A 8 -9.82 29.69 21.57
CA VAL A 8 -10.74 30.19 20.54
C VAL A 8 -10.26 29.80 19.14
N ASN A 9 -8.96 29.85 18.89
CA ASN A 9 -8.37 29.43 17.62
C ASN A 9 -8.60 27.92 17.37
N TYR A 10 -8.39 27.09 18.40
CA TYR A 10 -8.63 25.65 18.31
C TYR A 10 -10.12 25.33 18.07
N GLU A 11 -11.03 26.03 18.75
CA GLU A 11 -12.48 25.88 18.56
C GLU A 11 -12.94 26.26 17.15
N GLN A 12 -12.31 27.25 16.53
CA GLN A 12 -12.58 27.64 15.14
C GLN A 12 -12.06 26.61 14.14
N ILE A 13 -10.86 26.07 14.36
CA ILE A 13 -10.28 24.99 13.54
C ILE A 13 -11.17 23.74 13.62
N VAL A 14 -11.57 23.32 14.82
CA VAL A 14 -12.44 22.15 15.02
C VAL A 14 -13.81 22.33 14.33
N LYS A 15 -14.42 23.52 14.42
CA LYS A 15 -15.67 23.81 13.72
C LYS A 15 -15.51 23.75 12.21
N ALA A 16 -14.43 24.32 11.67
CA ALA A 16 -14.16 24.28 10.22
C ALA A 16 -13.95 22.84 9.72
N HIS A 17 -13.34 21.97 10.52
CA HIS A 17 -13.22 20.54 10.22
C HIS A 17 -14.53 19.75 10.39
N GLN A 18 -15.40 20.12 11.34
CA GLN A 18 -16.72 19.48 11.50
C GLN A 18 -17.71 19.86 10.40
N ASP A 19 -17.68 21.12 9.95
CA ASP A 19 -18.62 21.66 8.96
C ASP A 19 -18.23 21.33 7.50
N ASN A 20 -17.16 20.56 7.28
CA ASN A 20 -16.69 20.20 5.94
C ASN A 20 -17.05 18.73 5.60
N PRO A 21 -18.27 18.45 5.08
CA PRO A 21 -18.71 17.09 4.75
C PRO A 21 -17.88 16.43 3.64
N HIS A 22 -17.01 17.18 2.96
CA HIS A 22 -16.16 16.69 1.87
C HIS A 22 -14.78 16.15 2.32
N GLU A 23 -14.35 16.30 3.59
CA GLU A 23 -13.03 15.81 4.03
C GLU A 23 -12.90 14.25 4.07
N GLY A 24 -13.93 13.52 3.64
CA GLY A 24 -13.92 12.07 3.47
C GLY A 24 -14.18 11.56 2.05
N GLU A 25 -14.61 12.42 1.11
CA GLU A 25 -15.09 11.94 -0.21
C GLU A 25 -13.95 11.58 -1.18
N ASP A 26 -12.79 12.21 -1.07
CA ASP A 26 -11.58 11.84 -1.83
C ASP A 26 -10.81 10.66 -1.21
N GLN A 27 -11.32 10.10 -0.10
CA GLN A 27 -10.64 8.99 0.57
C GLN A 27 -10.96 7.67 -0.14
N VAL A 28 -9.91 7.06 -0.70
CA VAL A 28 -9.95 5.67 -1.15
C VAL A 28 -10.43 4.79 0.00
N SER A 29 -11.50 4.02 -0.23
CA SER A 29 -12.04 3.09 0.77
C SER A 29 -10.96 2.14 1.28
N ASP A 30 -11.01 1.81 2.56
CA ASP A 30 -10.08 0.83 3.16
C ASP A 30 -10.15 -0.53 2.46
N GLN A 31 -11.30 -0.90 1.89
CA GLN A 31 -11.41 -2.11 1.07
C GLN A 31 -10.53 -2.03 -0.18
N VAL A 32 -10.47 -0.88 -0.84
CA VAL A 32 -9.62 -0.68 -2.03
C VAL A 32 -8.15 -0.69 -1.64
N LYS A 33 -7.78 -0.09 -0.50
CA LYS A 33 -6.41 -0.17 0.06
C LYS A 33 -6.04 -1.63 0.37
N PHE A 34 -6.96 -2.40 0.94
CA PHE A 34 -6.74 -3.81 1.25
C PHE A 34 -6.58 -4.64 -0.03
N ASN A 35 -7.43 -4.42 -1.03
CA ASN A 35 -7.33 -5.11 -2.32
C ASN A 35 -6.00 -4.81 -3.04
N LEU A 36 -5.51 -3.57 -2.95
CA LEU A 36 -4.20 -3.19 -3.46
C LEU A 36 -3.08 -3.95 -2.75
N PHE A 37 -3.08 -3.93 -1.42
CA PHE A 37 -2.11 -4.67 -0.63
C PHE A 37 -2.12 -6.16 -0.95
N GLN A 38 -3.31 -6.77 -1.02
CA GLN A 38 -3.48 -8.17 -1.36
C GLN A 38 -2.91 -8.48 -2.75
N GLY A 39 -3.25 -7.69 -3.78
CA GLY A 39 -2.73 -7.90 -5.13
C GLY A 39 -1.21 -7.81 -5.23
N ILE A 40 -0.58 -6.92 -4.46
CA ILE A 40 0.88 -6.81 -4.36
C ILE A 40 1.45 -8.09 -3.72
N MET A 41 0.88 -8.52 -2.58
CA MET A 41 1.33 -9.72 -1.88
C MET A 41 1.16 -10.99 -2.71
N ASP A 42 0.03 -11.13 -3.41
CA ASP A 42 -0.24 -12.26 -4.30
C ASP A 42 0.77 -12.31 -5.46
N SER A 43 1.08 -11.16 -6.07
CA SER A 43 2.08 -11.08 -7.14
C SER A 43 3.48 -11.48 -6.67
N LEU A 44 3.89 -10.98 -5.49
CA LEU A 44 5.16 -11.36 -4.88
C LEU A 44 5.20 -12.85 -4.55
N PHE A 45 4.14 -13.39 -3.96
CA PHE A 45 4.08 -14.80 -3.62
C PHE A 45 4.12 -15.72 -4.86
N GLN A 46 3.42 -15.35 -5.94
CA GLN A 46 3.45 -16.12 -7.19
C GLN A 46 4.86 -16.17 -7.78
N SER A 47 5.55 -15.02 -7.86
CA SER A 47 6.94 -14.98 -8.34
C SER A 47 7.87 -15.80 -7.44
N PHE A 48 7.73 -15.68 -6.12
CA PHE A 48 8.50 -16.46 -5.17
C PHE A 48 8.31 -17.97 -5.38
N ASN A 49 7.05 -18.41 -5.46
CA ASN A 49 6.71 -19.81 -5.65
C ASN A 49 7.22 -20.38 -6.98
N ALA A 50 7.33 -19.54 -8.01
CA ALA A 50 7.93 -19.92 -9.29
C ALA A 50 9.47 -19.99 -9.26
N SER A 51 10.12 -19.28 -8.33
CA SER A 51 11.58 -19.19 -8.23
C SER A 51 12.22 -20.16 -7.23
N ILE A 52 11.45 -20.76 -6.32
CA ILE A 52 12.01 -21.65 -5.29
C ILE A 52 12.19 -23.10 -5.77
N SER A 53 13.27 -23.72 -5.31
CA SER A 53 13.50 -25.17 -5.33
C SER A 53 13.65 -25.68 -3.90
N MET A 54 13.04 -26.84 -3.60
CA MET A 54 13.05 -27.47 -2.27
C MET A 54 13.98 -28.70 -2.20
N ALA A 55 14.87 -28.89 -3.17
CA ALA A 55 15.72 -30.08 -3.23
C ALA A 55 16.79 -30.13 -2.11
N SER A 56 17.23 -28.97 -1.59
CA SER A 56 18.10 -28.88 -0.41
C SER A 56 17.99 -27.51 0.27
N PHE A 57 18.46 -27.39 1.51
CA PHE A 57 18.50 -26.09 2.20
C PHE A 57 19.44 -25.09 1.51
N GLN A 58 20.60 -25.55 1.02
CA GLN A 58 21.53 -24.70 0.28
C GLN A 58 20.88 -24.14 -0.99
N GLU A 59 20.18 -24.97 -1.74
CA GLU A 59 19.50 -24.55 -2.96
C GLU A 59 18.33 -23.62 -2.67
N LEU A 60 17.52 -23.94 -1.66
CA LEU A 60 16.44 -23.07 -1.20
C LEU A 60 16.96 -21.69 -0.80
N SER A 61 18.00 -21.63 0.03
CA SER A 61 18.57 -20.35 0.48
C SER A 61 19.15 -19.54 -0.68
N ALA A 62 19.85 -20.18 -1.62
CA ALA A 62 20.33 -19.53 -2.84
C ALA A 62 19.17 -18.96 -3.69
N CYS A 63 18.13 -19.75 -3.95
CA CYS A 63 16.93 -19.31 -4.68
C CYS A 63 16.24 -18.13 -3.98
N VAL A 64 16.12 -18.15 -2.66
CA VAL A 64 15.52 -17.06 -1.87
C VAL A 64 16.34 -15.78 -2.01
N PHE A 65 17.67 -15.85 -1.87
CA PHE A 65 18.53 -14.67 -2.05
C PHE A 65 18.41 -14.09 -3.46
N SER A 66 18.51 -14.93 -4.49
CA SER A 66 18.35 -14.49 -5.88
C SER A 66 16.98 -13.87 -6.13
N TRP A 67 15.90 -14.46 -5.60
CA TRP A 67 14.56 -13.90 -5.74
C TRP A 67 14.45 -12.52 -5.09
N ILE A 68 14.95 -12.34 -3.86
CA ILE A 68 14.96 -11.03 -3.19
C ILE A 68 15.73 -10.00 -4.01
N GLU A 69 16.92 -10.35 -4.49
CA GLU A 69 17.77 -9.45 -5.26
C GLU A 69 17.16 -9.03 -6.60
N GLU A 70 16.32 -9.87 -7.22
CA GLU A 70 15.68 -9.58 -8.50
C GLU A 70 14.30 -8.91 -8.34
N HIS A 71 13.47 -9.40 -7.43
CA HIS A 71 12.05 -9.06 -7.34
C HIS A 71 11.72 -8.04 -6.25
N CYS A 72 12.59 -7.86 -5.23
CA CYS A 72 12.36 -6.90 -4.14
C CYS A 72 13.13 -5.58 -4.33
N LYS A 73 13.64 -5.29 -5.53
CA LYS A 73 14.24 -3.99 -5.86
C LYS A 73 13.18 -2.89 -5.92
N PRO A 74 13.51 -1.63 -5.58
CA PRO A 74 12.54 -0.53 -5.61
C PRO A 74 11.83 -0.36 -6.96
N GLN A 75 12.56 -0.55 -8.06
CA GLN A 75 12.00 -0.46 -9.42
C GLN A 75 10.98 -1.57 -9.68
N THR A 76 11.34 -2.82 -9.42
CA THR A 76 10.43 -3.97 -9.61
C THR A 76 9.19 -3.86 -8.73
N LEU A 77 9.34 -3.46 -7.46
CA LEU A 77 8.21 -3.24 -6.56
C LEU A 77 7.29 -2.12 -7.07
N GLN A 78 7.85 -1.04 -7.60
CA GLN A 78 7.07 0.04 -8.20
C GLN A 78 6.26 -0.45 -9.40
N GLU A 79 6.86 -1.27 -10.26
CA GLU A 79 6.17 -1.88 -11.41
C GLU A 79 5.01 -2.78 -10.96
N ILE A 80 5.22 -3.62 -9.93
CA ILE A 80 4.18 -4.46 -9.34
C ILE A 80 3.02 -3.58 -8.83
N VAL A 81 3.32 -2.55 -8.05
CA VAL A 81 2.29 -1.65 -7.50
C VAL A 81 1.49 -0.97 -8.61
N ILE A 82 2.15 -0.45 -9.64
CA ILE A 82 1.49 0.19 -10.78
C ILE A 82 0.62 -0.82 -11.55
N GLY A 83 1.13 -2.03 -11.76
CA GLY A 83 0.39 -3.12 -12.41
C GLY A 83 -0.90 -3.47 -11.67
N VAL A 84 -0.83 -3.65 -10.34
CA VAL A 84 -2.00 -3.95 -9.50
C VAL A 84 -2.98 -2.77 -9.47
N LEU A 85 -2.49 -1.53 -9.39
CA LEU A 85 -3.34 -0.33 -9.46
C LEU A 85 -4.11 -0.25 -10.77
N HIS A 86 -3.48 -0.55 -11.91
CA HIS A 86 -4.15 -0.59 -13.21
C HIS A 86 -5.23 -1.69 -13.26
N GLN A 87 -4.94 -2.87 -12.72
CA GLN A 87 -5.92 -3.95 -12.64
C GLN A 87 -7.14 -3.56 -11.80
N LEU A 88 -6.93 -2.96 -10.63
CA LEU A 88 -8.02 -2.50 -9.75
C LEU A 88 -8.85 -1.40 -10.40
N LYS A 89 -8.19 -0.46 -11.10
CA LYS A 89 -8.91 0.58 -11.86
C LYS A 89 -9.84 -0.04 -12.91
N ASN A 90 -9.39 -1.07 -13.63
CA ASN A 90 -10.21 -1.76 -14.64
C ASN A 90 -11.33 -2.62 -14.06
N GLN A 91 -11.34 -2.88 -12.74
CA GLN A 91 -12.44 -3.58 -12.06
C GLN A 91 -13.51 -2.61 -11.55
N LEU A 92 -13.16 -1.33 -11.39
CA LEU A 92 -14.04 -0.28 -10.89
C LEU A 92 -14.82 0.45 -12.00
N TYR A 93 -14.42 0.27 -13.27
CA TYR A 93 -15.01 0.88 -14.47
C TYR A 93 -15.30 -0.19 -15.51
#